data_AF-A0A1F8F7Y3-F1
#
_entry.id   AF-A0A1F8F7Y3-F1
#
_cell.length_a   1.000
_cell.length_b   1.000
_cell.length_c   1.000
_cell.angle_alpha   90.00
_cell.angle_beta   90.00
_cell.angle_gamma   90.00
#
_symmetry.space_group_name_H-M   'P 1'
#
loop_
_entity.id
_entity.type
_entity.pdbx_description
1 polymer ?
#
loop_
_entity_poly.entity_id
_entity_poly.type
_entity_poly.pdbx_seq_one_letter_code
_entity_poly.pdbx_strand_id
1 'polypeptide(L)'
;MSPAVRLILLAVIFTGIGTPFLKISQRLGVNASEILLVNSFASALIGFLGFRFIDYQSTGFGGFGLFVAFGTLLILNVGFLLTNYSLSLDGGLLSVIYAITPAATTLTILIGLIFLKEAQQIIVLRLLLGASFILLGSYLVSTSLK
;
A
#
# COMPACT_ATOMS: atom_id res chain seq x y z
N MET A 1 -6.92 -14.26 17.26
CA MET A 1 -6.44 -13.29 16.25
C MET A 1 -7.54 -12.30 15.97
N SER A 2 -7.28 -10.99 16.11
CA SER A 2 -8.32 -9.95 15.99
C SER A 2 -8.87 -9.86 14.54
N PRO A 3 -10.12 -9.41 14.34
CA PRO A 3 -10.70 -9.20 13.01
C PRO A 3 -9.85 -8.28 12.12
N ALA A 4 -9.26 -7.22 12.70
CA ALA A 4 -8.36 -6.31 12.00
C ALA A 4 -7.14 -7.02 11.41
N VAL A 5 -6.49 -7.90 12.18
CA VAL A 5 -5.32 -8.66 11.70
C VAL A 5 -5.69 -9.61 10.55
N ARG A 6 -6.89 -10.21 10.59
CA ARG A 6 -7.39 -11.05 9.48
C ARG A 6 -7.58 -10.25 8.19
N LEU A 7 -8.18 -9.07 8.28
CA LEU A 7 -8.40 -8.20 7.11
C LEU A 7 -7.09 -7.68 6.53
N ILE A 8 -6.12 -7.33 7.38
CA ILE A 8 -4.77 -6.93 6.96
C ILE A 8 -4.08 -8.08 6.22
N LEU A 9 -4.12 -9.30 6.74
CA LEU A 9 -3.54 -10.47 6.06
C LEU A 9 -4.18 -10.70 4.69
N LEU A 10 -5.50 -10.59 4.60
CA LEU A 10 -6.22 -10.71 3.34
C LEU A 10 -5.76 -9.64 2.35
N ALA A 11 -5.66 -8.38 2.79
CA ALA A 11 -5.20 -7.27 1.97
C ALA A 11 -3.76 -7.48 1.45
N VAL A 12 -2.86 -8.00 2.30
CA VAL A 12 -1.49 -8.35 1.91
C VAL A 12 -1.48 -9.44 0.82
N ILE A 13 -2.32 -10.48 0.97
CA ILE A 13 -2.43 -11.55 -0.03
C ILE A 13 -2.93 -10.99 -1.37
N PHE A 14 -4.01 -10.21 -1.37
CA PHE A 14 -4.56 -9.61 -2.59
C PHE A 14 -3.57 -8.66 -3.27
N THR A 15 -2.83 -7.86 -2.48
CA THR A 15 -1.78 -6.97 -3.00
C THR A 15 -0.64 -7.78 -3.61
N GLY A 16 -0.20 -8.85 -2.95
CA GLY A 16 0.84 -9.74 -3.46
C GLY A 16 0.44 -10.42 -4.77
N ILE A 17 -0.78 -10.94 -4.86
CA ILE A 17 -1.31 -11.60 -6.07
C ILE A 17 -1.54 -10.60 -7.20
N GLY A 18 -2.05 -9.40 -6.92
CA GLY A 18 -2.35 -8.39 -7.94
C GLY A 18 -1.11 -7.84 -8.66
N THR A 19 0.05 -7.90 -8.00
CA THR A 19 1.28 -7.31 -8.50
C THR A 19 1.80 -7.96 -9.80
N PRO A 20 1.90 -9.31 -9.91
CA PRO A 20 2.19 -9.99 -11.18
C PRO A 20 1.26 -9.59 -12.33
N PHE A 21 -0.04 -9.46 -12.07
CA PHE A 21 -1.02 -9.06 -13.10
C PHE A 21 -0.76 -7.64 -13.60
N LEU A 22 -0.34 -6.74 -12.72
CA LEU A 22 0.01 -5.37 -13.07
C LEU A 22 1.28 -5.30 -13.95
N LYS A 23 2.27 -6.16 -13.71
CA LYS A 23 3.43 -6.28 -14.61
C LYS A 23 3.06 -6.92 -15.95
N ILE A 24 2.15 -7.89 -15.95
CA ILE A 24 1.62 -8.47 -17.20
C ILE A 24 0.87 -7.43 -18.02
N SER A 25 0.00 -6.62 -17.40
CA SER A 25 -0.74 -5.57 -18.11
C SER A 25 0.18 -4.54 -18.75
N GLN A 26 1.27 -4.15 -18.07
CA GLN A 26 2.28 -3.25 -18.63
C GLN A 26 3.01 -3.88 -19.83
N ARG A 27 3.35 -5.18 -19.75
CA ARG A 27 3.94 -5.92 -20.89
C ARG A 27 2.99 -6.03 -22.07
N LEU A 28 1.68 -5.98 -21.84
CA LEU A 28 0.65 -5.94 -22.88
C LEU A 28 0.44 -4.52 -23.45
N GLY A 29 1.22 -3.52 -23.00
CA GLY A 29 1.16 -2.15 -23.50
C GLY A 29 0.16 -1.24 -22.79
N VAL A 30 -0.43 -1.69 -21.67
CA VAL A 30 -1.34 -0.84 -20.87
C VAL A 30 -0.52 0.20 -20.09
N ASN A 31 -0.85 1.47 -20.31
CA ASN A 31 -0.15 2.58 -19.67
C ASN A 31 -0.56 2.76 -18.21
N ALA A 32 0.33 3.32 -17.39
CA ALA A 32 0.07 3.54 -15.96
C ALA A 32 -1.16 4.42 -15.67
N SER A 33 -1.47 5.37 -16.56
CA SER A 33 -2.66 6.22 -16.47
C SER A 33 -3.96 5.42 -16.71
N GLU A 34 -3.94 4.45 -17.61
CA GLU A 34 -5.08 3.57 -17.90
C GLU A 34 -5.33 2.63 -16.72
N ILE A 35 -4.26 2.06 -16.15
CA ILE A 35 -4.32 1.23 -14.93
C ILE A 35 -4.91 2.06 -13.78
N LEU A 36 -4.46 3.31 -13.60
CA LEU A 36 -4.98 4.19 -12.56
C LEU A 36 -6.46 4.49 -12.74
N LEU A 37 -6.91 4.73 -13.98
CA LEU A 37 -8.31 5.01 -14.30
C LEU A 37 -9.19 3.80 -14.02
N VAL A 38 -8.79 2.61 -14.47
CA VAL A 38 -9.50 1.35 -14.21
C VAL A 38 -9.56 1.07 -12.70
N ASN A 39 -8.46 1.26 -11.98
CA ASN A 39 -8.41 1.08 -10.52
C ASN A 39 -9.36 2.05 -9.80
N SER A 40 -9.40 3.31 -10.23
CA SER A 40 -10.28 4.33 -9.65
C SER A 40 -11.75 3.99 -9.89
N PHE A 41 -12.09 3.53 -11.11
CA PHE A 41 -13.46 3.11 -11.44
C PHE A 41 -13.86 1.84 -10.67
N ALA A 42 -12.99 0.84 -10.60
CA ALA A 42 -13.22 -0.38 -9.82
C ALA A 42 -13.39 -0.07 -8.33
N SER A 43 -12.57 0.82 -7.77
CA SER A 43 -12.67 1.27 -6.38
C SER A 43 -13.98 2.02 -6.11
N ALA A 44 -14.41 2.88 -7.03
CA ALA A 44 -15.69 3.58 -6.92
C ALA A 44 -16.88 2.60 -7.00
N LEU A 45 -16.81 1.61 -7.89
CA LEU A 45 -17.84 0.56 -8.03
C LEU A 45 -17.90 -0.32 -6.78
N ILE A 46 -16.75 -0.79 -6.27
CA ILE A 46 -16.66 -1.57 -5.03
C ILE A 46 -17.15 -0.74 -3.85
N GLY A 47 -16.80 0.56 -3.79
CA GLY A 47 -17.34 1.47 -2.79
C GLY A 47 -18.86 1.53 -2.86
N PHE A 48 -19.42 1.83 -4.03
CA PHE A 48 -20.86 1.94 -4.24
C PHE A 48 -21.63 0.65 -3.90
N LEU A 49 -21.11 -0.52 -4.29
CA LEU A 49 -21.72 -1.82 -4.02
C LEU A 49 -21.47 -2.31 -2.59
N GLY A 50 -20.32 -1.97 -2.02
CA GLY A 50 -19.83 -2.40 -0.71
C GLY A 50 -20.35 -1.57 0.47
N PHE A 51 -20.85 -0.35 0.22
CA PHE A 51 -21.43 0.56 1.22
C PHE A 51 -22.62 -0.04 2.01
N ARG A 52 -23.16 -1.19 1.59
CA ARG A 52 -24.23 -1.91 2.31
C ARG A 52 -23.73 -2.86 3.41
N PHE A 53 -22.45 -3.20 3.46
CA PHE A 53 -21.92 -4.22 4.37
C PHE A 53 -21.08 -3.67 5.52
N ILE A 54 -20.76 -2.37 5.51
CA ILE A 54 -19.90 -1.76 6.50
C ILE A 54 -20.65 -0.57 7.09
N ASP A 55 -21.30 -0.82 8.23
CA ASP A 55 -21.87 0.20 9.13
C ASP A 55 -20.74 1.04 9.75
N TYR A 56 -19.99 1.77 8.91
CA TYR A 56 -19.20 2.89 9.39
C TYR A 56 -20.19 4.01 9.66
N GLN A 57 -20.42 4.31 10.94
CA GLN A 57 -21.03 5.56 11.33
C GLN A 57 -20.17 6.69 10.73
N SER A 58 -20.66 7.28 9.64
CA SER A 58 -20.05 8.46 9.03
C SER A 58 -20.20 9.61 10.02
N THR A 59 -19.20 9.79 10.88
CA THR A 59 -19.15 10.90 11.84
C THR A 59 -18.62 12.18 11.18
N GLY A 60 -18.39 12.18 9.87
CA GLY A 60 -17.63 13.22 9.19
C GLY A 60 -18.12 13.57 7.78
N PHE A 61 -19.40 13.93 7.62
CA PHE A 61 -19.84 14.77 6.50
C PHE A 61 -19.48 16.25 6.77
N GLY A 62 -18.19 16.53 6.95
CA GLY A 62 -17.65 17.88 7.12
C GLY A 62 -16.61 18.20 6.05
N GLY A 63 -16.53 19.45 5.60
CA GLY A 63 -15.58 19.86 4.55
C GLY A 63 -14.12 19.51 4.85
N PHE A 64 -13.72 19.48 6.12
CA PHE A 64 -12.39 19.05 6.55
C PHE A 64 -12.15 17.55 6.34
N GLY A 65 -13.15 16.69 6.60
CA GLY A 65 -13.06 15.24 6.37
C GLY A 65 -12.87 14.91 4.90
N LEU A 66 -13.60 15.61 4.02
CA LEU A 66 -13.44 15.50 2.56
C LEU A 66 -12.06 15.99 2.11
N PHE A 67 -11.55 17.07 2.67
CA PHE A 67 -10.22 17.58 2.35
C PHE A 67 -9.10 16.59 2.72
N VAL A 68 -9.18 16.01 3.93
CA VAL A 68 -8.21 14.99 4.38
C VAL A 68 -8.31 13.72 3.53
N ALA A 69 -9.52 13.28 3.19
CA ALA A 69 -9.72 12.14 2.29
C ALA A 69 -9.14 12.40 0.89
N PHE A 70 -9.36 13.60 0.34
CA PHE A 70 -8.81 14.00 -0.95
C PHE A 70 -7.28 14.05 -0.93
N GLY A 71 -6.67 14.68 0.10
CA GLY A 71 -5.22 14.72 0.25
C GLY A 71 -4.62 13.31 0.39
N THR A 72 -5.27 12.42 1.14
CA THR A 72 -4.86 11.02 1.27
C THR A 72 -4.89 10.31 -0.08
N LEU A 73 -5.98 10.45 -0.84
CA LEU A 73 -6.09 9.84 -2.17
C LEU A 73 -5.04 10.37 -3.14
N LEU A 74 -4.71 11.66 -3.12
CA LEU A 74 -3.64 12.21 -3.94
C LEU A 74 -2.28 11.56 -3.63
N ILE A 75 -1.90 11.49 -2.35
CA ILE A 75 -0.62 10.89 -1.95
C ILE A 75 -0.55 9.41 -2.35
N LEU A 76 -1.62 8.66 -2.12
CA LEU A 76 -1.69 7.24 -2.49
C LEU A 76 -1.60 7.03 -4.01
N ASN A 77 -2.30 7.86 -4.80
CA ASN A 77 -2.27 7.77 -6.26
C ASN A 77 -0.90 8.15 -6.84
N VAL A 78 -0.21 9.15 -6.28
CA VAL A 78 1.17 9.49 -6.66
C VAL A 78 2.10 8.31 -6.38
N GLY A 79 2.02 7.71 -5.19
CA GLY A 79 2.80 6.51 -4.85
C GLY A 79 2.52 5.34 -5.79
N PHE A 80 1.25 5.13 -6.16
CA PHE A 80 0.85 4.12 -7.13
C PHE A 80 1.45 4.36 -8.52
N LEU A 81 1.41 5.60 -9.02
CA LEU A 81 1.99 5.98 -10.31
C LEU A 81 3.51 5.76 -10.34
N LEU A 82 4.22 6.18 -9.28
CA LEU A 82 5.67 5.97 -9.16
C LEU A 82 6.04 4.47 -9.14
N THR A 83 5.24 3.66 -8.45
CA THR A 83 5.42 2.20 -8.41
C THR A 83 5.20 1.58 -9.79
N ASN A 84 4.14 1.99 -10.49
CA ASN A 84 3.85 1.53 -11.86
C ASN A 84 4.94 1.95 -12.84
N TYR A 85 5.38 3.20 -12.79
CA TYR A 85 6.46 3.69 -13.62
C TYR A 85 7.73 2.88 -13.38
N SER A 86 8.08 2.64 -12.11
CA SER A 86 9.24 1.81 -11.77
C SER A 86 9.15 0.39 -12.33
N LEU A 87 7.95 -0.22 -12.35
CA LEU A 87 7.71 -1.55 -12.94
C LEU A 87 7.82 -1.57 -14.47
N SER A 88 7.58 -0.43 -15.12
CA SER A 88 7.68 -0.30 -16.58
C SER A 88 9.11 -0.10 -17.09
N LEU A 89 10.05 0.27 -16.22
CA LEU A 89 11.46 0.39 -16.57
C LEU A 89 12.08 -0.99 -16.82
N ASP A 90 13.08 -1.07 -17.72
CA ASP A 90 13.73 -2.34 -18.09
C ASP A 90 14.41 -3.05 -16.89
N GLY A 91 14.85 -2.29 -15.88
CA GLY A 91 15.37 -2.80 -14.59
C GLY A 91 14.31 -2.96 -13.49
N GLY A 92 13.04 -2.69 -13.79
CA GLY A 92 11.88 -2.72 -12.90
C GLY A 92 11.45 -4.12 -12.48
N LEU A 93 12.37 -4.89 -11.89
CA LEU A 93 12.08 -6.22 -11.41
C LEU A 93 11.04 -6.15 -10.27
N LEU A 94 9.97 -6.90 -10.44
CA LEU A 94 8.86 -6.98 -9.49
C LEU A 94 9.36 -7.41 -8.11
N SER A 95 10.32 -8.33 -8.09
CA SER A 95 11.03 -8.78 -6.89
C SER A 95 11.80 -7.66 -6.19
N VAL A 96 12.45 -6.73 -6.91
CA VAL A 96 13.19 -5.60 -6.30
C VAL A 96 12.21 -4.59 -5.70
N ILE A 97 11.22 -4.18 -6.48
CA ILE A 97 10.26 -3.14 -6.06
C ILE A 97 9.51 -3.61 -4.82
N TYR A 98 9.05 -4.86 -4.81
CA TYR A 98 8.34 -5.43 -3.65
C TYR A 98 9.27 -5.96 -2.56
N ALA A 99 10.57 -6.08 -2.82
CA ALA A 99 11.57 -6.21 -1.76
C ALA A 99 11.78 -4.88 -1.04
N ILE A 100 11.57 -3.72 -1.67
CA ILE A 100 11.75 -2.40 -1.01
C ILE A 100 10.46 -1.91 -0.33
N THR A 101 9.27 -2.35 -0.77
CA THR A 101 7.97 -2.05 -0.14
C THR A 101 7.92 -2.30 1.39
N PRO A 102 8.55 -3.35 1.94
CA PRO A 102 8.64 -3.57 3.38
C PRO A 102 9.38 -2.45 4.15
N ALA A 103 10.35 -1.76 3.52
CA ALA A 103 10.97 -0.57 4.07
C ALA A 103 9.97 0.59 4.17
N ALA A 104 9.10 0.75 3.16
CA ALA A 104 8.03 1.73 3.20
C ALA A 104 7.00 1.42 4.30
N THR A 105 6.65 0.15 4.54
CA THR A 105 5.77 -0.21 5.67
C THR A 105 6.37 0.12 7.03
N THR A 106 7.69 -0.04 7.19
CA THR A 106 8.40 0.36 8.42
C THR A 106 8.28 1.87 8.63
N LEU A 107 8.47 2.65 7.57
CA LEU A 107 8.38 4.10 7.59
C LEU A 107 6.95 4.58 7.93
N THR A 108 5.94 3.92 7.37
CA THR A 108 4.52 4.16 7.72
C THR A 108 4.23 3.87 9.18
N ILE A 109 4.78 2.79 9.75
CA ILE A 109 4.60 2.49 11.19
C ILE A 109 5.24 3.58 12.05
N LEU A 110 6.46 4.03 11.70
CA LEU A 110 7.14 5.11 12.44
C LEU A 110 6.37 6.43 12.37
N ILE A 111 5.89 6.81 11.18
CA ILE A 111 5.05 8.01 11.00
C ILE A 111 3.76 7.87 11.79
N GLY A 112 3.07 6.73 11.71
CA GLY A 112 1.83 6.47 12.44
C GLY A 112 2.01 6.60 13.96
N LEU A 113 3.09 6.02 14.50
CA LEU A 113 3.39 6.10 15.93
C LEU A 113 3.63 7.54 16.42
N ILE A 114 4.26 8.38 15.59
CA ILE A 114 4.53 9.78 15.90
C ILE A 114 3.24 10.62 15.78
N PHE A 115 2.51 10.49 14.67
CA PHE A 115 1.35 11.33 14.37
C PHE A 115 0.10 10.95 15.17
N LEU A 116 -0.11 9.65 15.42
CA LEU A 116 -1.27 9.14 16.16
C LEU A 116 -1.00 9.00 17.66
N LYS A 117 0.22 9.32 18.12
CA LYS A 117 0.68 9.18 19.52
C LYS A 117 0.53 7.75 20.08
N GLU A 118 0.55 6.75 19.20
CA GLU A 118 0.40 5.33 19.56
C GLU A 118 1.68 4.73 20.14
N ALA A 119 2.78 5.50 20.23
CA ALA A 119 4.08 5.03 20.69
C ALA A 119 4.06 4.37 22.08
N GLN A 120 3.08 4.70 22.93
CA GLN A 120 2.91 4.10 24.26
C GLN A 120 2.30 2.70 24.24
N GLN A 121 1.65 2.31 23.13
CA GLN A 121 0.94 1.03 22.99
C GLN A 121 1.81 -0.07 22.36
N ILE A 122 3.01 0.28 21.89
CA ILE A 122 3.90 -0.63 21.15
C ILE A 122 5.21 -0.81 21.91
N ILE A 123 5.68 -2.06 21.98
CA ILE A 123 7.03 -2.37 22.45
C ILE A 123 8.02 -1.91 21.38
N VAL A 124 8.57 -0.71 21.53
CA VAL A 124 9.49 -0.04 20.58
C VAL A 124 10.64 -0.96 20.16
N LEU A 125 11.18 -1.76 21.09
CA LEU A 125 12.25 -2.70 20.78
C LEU A 125 11.82 -3.79 19.78
N ARG A 126 10.60 -4.34 19.92
CA ARG A 126 10.07 -5.36 18.98
C ARG A 126 9.81 -4.76 17.61
N LEU A 127 9.38 -3.50 17.56
CA LEU A 127 9.21 -2.77 16.32
C LEU A 127 10.54 -2.57 15.61
N LEU A 128 11.56 -2.06 16.31
CA LEU A 128 12.88 -1.81 15.74
C LEU A 128 13.55 -3.11 15.26
N LEU A 129 13.40 -4.21 16.01
CA LEU A 129 13.89 -5.52 15.59
C LEU A 129 13.14 -6.06 14.37
N GLY A 130 11.80 -5.96 14.34
CA GLY A 130 11.01 -6.37 13.18
C GLY A 130 11.37 -5.56 11.93
N ALA A 131 11.47 -4.24 12.08
CA ALA A 131 11.89 -3.29 11.05
C ALA A 131 13.28 -3.61 10.50
N SER A 132 14.26 -3.91 11.35
CA SER A 132 15.62 -4.22 10.92
C SER A 132 15.70 -5.56 10.18
N PHE A 133 14.97 -6.59 10.63
CA PHE A 133 14.87 -7.85 9.88
C PHE A 133 14.20 -7.67 8.52
N ILE A 134 13.17 -6.83 8.45
CA ILE A 134 12.50 -6.47 7.20
C ILE A 134 13.48 -5.78 6.25
N LEU A 135 14.15 -4.71 6.70
CA LEU A 135 15.13 -3.97 5.89
C LEU A 135 16.30 -4.85 5.45
N LEU A 136 16.77 -5.75 6.31
CA LEU A 136 17.85 -6.68 5.99
C LEU A 136 17.41 -7.71 4.95
N GLY A 137 16.20 -8.26 5.07
CA GLY A 137 15.62 -9.14 4.06
C GLY A 137 15.45 -8.44 2.71
N SER A 138 14.92 -7.21 2.73
CA SER A 138 14.81 -6.33 1.57
C SER A 138 16.15 -6.11 0.88
N TYR A 139 17.19 -5.77 1.66
CA TYR A 139 18.55 -5.56 1.17
C TYR A 139 19.12 -6.83 0.53
N LEU A 140 19.03 -7.98 1.21
CA LEU A 140 19.53 -9.26 0.70
C LEU A 140 18.90 -9.63 -0.64
N VAL A 141 17.58 -9.47 -0.78
CA VAL A 141 16.87 -9.72 -2.06
C VAL A 141 17.31 -8.73 -3.14
N SER A 142 17.51 -7.45 -2.81
CA SER A 142 18.00 -6.48 -3.80
C SER A 142 19.42 -6.81 -4.28
N THR A 143 20.31 -7.24 -3.38
CA THR A 143 21.70 -7.58 -3.72
C THR A 143 21.86 -8.93 -4.42
N SER A 144 20.86 -9.81 -4.37
CA SER A 144 20.89 -11.09 -5.10
C SER A 144 20.57 -10.95 -6.59
N LEU A 145 20.08 -9.78 -7.02
CA LEU A 145 19.57 -9.52 -8.37
C LEU A 145 20.59 -8.83 -9.31
N LYS A 146 21.89 -9.07 -9.08
CA LYS A 146 23.07 -8.60 -9.86
C LYS A 146 22.78 -7.88 -11.17
#